data_AF-A0AAN9LMX7-F1
#
_entry.id   AF-A0AAN9LMX7-F1
#
_cell.length_a   1.000
_cell.length_b   1.000
_cell.length_c   1.000
_cell.angle_alpha   90.00
_cell.angle_beta   90.00
_cell.angle_gamma   90.00
#
_symmetry.space_group_name_H-M   'P 1'
#
loop_
_entity.id
_entity.type
_entity.pdbx_description
1 polymer ?
#
loop_
_entity_poly.entity_id
_entity_poly.type
_entity_poly.pdbx_seq_one_letter_code
_entity_poly.pdbx_strand_id
1 'polypeptide(L)'
;MWRPQEQQDSAMFPVLFDELVVEILSCSSVKSLMRFKCACMYWNTLISSPSFIKLHLQRSTENYNFDNLQIMLKSSFTYFRELYQVSHSVRSLLDSPMPNAVHDLRYRISDGFGVVGSCNGLICLVSVNLIRHFHNMFPRQPTGYLWNLTTRLRSQPLPCFHVDWRRLVYTRFGFGHDRINNAYKVVAVHYVYDSSQSQKSEVEIYSTGEGSWRQLPSFPNVVINNDGGLYLNGFTYWATVRDPTNNSQVIIVSFDLERETCTQILLPPAVAHDHVEPTLVAFKDHLCVWQNNNGTHLVIWQMKEHRFQQSWIQLMNVSYFDIRMNGLESVTFIPLCIFRNGDILMLSRDVDVQWRLILWNRRNGIIQHSRIRTNGYVSDLNPKVFVKSLVSPR
;
A
#
# COMPACT_ATOMS: atom_id res chain seq x y z
N MET A 1 24.35 52.69 53.02
CA MET A 1 24.61 51.23 53.07
C MET A 1 23.36 50.55 52.52
N TRP A 2 23.52 49.54 51.65
CA TRP A 2 22.49 48.77 50.91
C TRP A 2 21.97 49.36 49.59
N ARG A 3 22.59 48.95 48.48
CA ARG A 3 21.92 48.77 47.17
C ARG A 3 21.83 47.25 46.91
N PRO A 4 20.74 46.72 46.33
CA PRO A 4 20.66 45.32 45.97
C PRO A 4 21.53 45.03 44.75
N GLN A 5 22.30 43.94 44.78
CA GLN A 5 22.88 43.34 43.58
C GLN A 5 21.76 42.65 42.80
N GLU A 6 21.48 43.13 41.58
CA GLU A 6 20.79 42.33 40.57
C GLU A 6 21.77 41.25 40.10
N GLN A 7 21.65 40.04 40.65
CA GLN A 7 22.19 38.83 40.02
C GLN A 7 21.34 38.54 38.79
N GLN A 8 21.88 38.87 37.63
CA GLN A 8 21.36 38.44 36.35
C GLN A 8 21.82 36.99 36.15
N ASP A 9 21.07 36.04 36.71
CA ASP A 9 21.21 34.62 36.37
C ASP A 9 20.75 34.45 34.92
N SER A 10 21.67 34.63 33.97
CA SER A 10 21.49 34.12 32.62
C SER A 10 21.56 32.60 32.70
N ALA A 11 20.41 31.97 32.93
CA ALA A 11 20.26 30.54 32.73
C ALA A 11 20.59 30.25 31.26
N MET A 12 21.84 29.85 31.02
CA MET A 12 22.33 29.42 29.73
C MET A 12 21.62 28.11 29.42
N PHE A 13 20.50 28.20 28.69
CA PHE A 13 19.84 27.02 28.16
C PHE A 13 20.89 26.20 27.39
N PRO A 14 21.00 24.89 27.63
CA PRO A 14 21.91 24.07 26.85
C PRO A 14 21.50 24.21 25.39
N VAL A 15 22.41 24.74 24.56
CA VAL A 15 22.24 24.73 23.11
C VAL A 15 22.27 23.26 22.72
N LEU A 16 21.08 22.69 22.53
CA LEU A 16 20.96 21.35 21.98
C LEU A 16 21.58 21.43 20.59
N PHE A 17 22.67 20.69 20.36
CA PHE A 17 23.28 20.63 19.03
C PHE A 17 22.22 20.27 18.00
N ASP A 18 22.21 20.96 16.86
CA ASP A 18 21.21 20.76 15.80
C ASP A 18 21.09 19.28 15.39
N GLU A 19 22.20 18.55 15.44
CA GLU A 19 22.27 17.10 15.21
C GLU A 19 21.40 16.30 16.19
N LEU A 20 21.46 16.62 17.49
CA LEU A 20 20.64 15.99 18.52
C LEU A 20 19.16 16.32 18.33
N VAL A 21 18.84 17.56 17.91
CA VAL A 21 17.46 17.94 17.59
C VAL A 21 16.94 17.10 16.43
N VAL A 22 17.72 16.97 15.35
CA VAL A 22 17.37 16.12 14.19
C VAL A 22 17.18 14.66 14.61
N GLU A 23 18.07 14.13 15.44
CA GLU A 23 18.00 12.78 15.96
C GLU A 23 16.70 12.53 16.76
N ILE A 24 16.38 13.41 17.71
CA ILE A 24 15.18 13.29 18.55
C ILE A 24 13.91 13.43 17.70
N LEU A 25 13.85 14.44 16.83
CA LEU A 25 12.69 14.69 16.00
C LEU A 25 12.48 13.56 14.98
N SER A 26 13.55 13.00 14.41
CA SER A 26 13.42 11.92 13.44
C SER A 26 12.93 10.59 14.04
N CYS A 27 12.99 10.43 15.37
CA CYS A 27 12.35 9.32 16.11
C CYS A 27 10.87 9.59 16.46
N SER A 28 10.38 10.82 16.27
CA SER A 28 9.03 11.21 16.65
C SER A 28 7.99 10.76 15.64
N SER A 29 6.75 10.55 16.11
CA SER A 29 5.62 10.26 15.22
C SER A 29 5.35 11.43 14.27
N VAL A 30 4.87 11.13 13.05
CA VAL A 30 4.49 12.17 12.07
C VAL A 30 3.48 13.15 12.67
N LYS A 31 2.54 12.67 13.50
CA LYS A 31 1.53 13.52 14.14
C LYS A 31 2.15 14.52 15.12
N SER A 32 3.15 14.10 15.89
CA SER A 32 3.90 14.98 16.78
C SER A 32 4.69 16.00 15.97
N LEU A 33 5.36 15.57 14.91
CA LEU A 33 6.12 16.45 14.01
C LEU A 33 5.24 17.51 13.37
N MET A 34 4.03 17.15 12.92
CA MET A 34 3.07 18.13 12.40
C MET A 34 2.66 19.19 13.43
N ARG A 35 2.60 18.84 14.73
CA ARG A 35 2.36 19.82 15.81
C ARG A 35 3.59 20.68 16.07
N PHE A 36 4.78 20.09 16.02
CA PHE A 36 6.05 20.80 16.21
C PHE A 36 6.32 21.82 15.11
N LYS A 37 5.91 21.55 13.87
CA LYS A 37 5.93 22.55 12.78
C LYS A 37 5.17 23.84 13.12
N CYS A 38 4.15 23.76 13.98
CA CYS A 38 3.37 24.92 14.40
C CYS A 38 4.00 25.69 15.58
N ALA A 39 5.02 25.14 16.24
CA ALA A 39 5.60 25.72 17.45
C ALA A 39 6.60 26.85 17.14
N CYS A 40 7.47 26.66 16.14
CA CYS A 40 8.43 27.69 15.73
C CYS A 40 8.86 27.53 14.26
N MET A 41 9.41 28.60 13.68
CA MET A 41 9.89 28.63 12.29
C MET A 41 11.05 27.67 12.07
N TYR A 42 11.99 27.58 13.02
CA TYR A 42 13.14 26.68 12.93
C TYR A 42 12.70 25.22 12.77
N TRP A 43 11.80 24.72 13.63
CA TRP A 43 11.26 23.35 13.50
C TRP A 43 10.45 23.16 12.23
N ASN A 44 9.66 24.17 11.81
CA ASN A 44 8.94 24.08 10.54
C ASN A 44 9.89 23.88 9.36
N THR A 45 10.96 24.68 9.28
CA THR A 45 11.97 24.59 8.22
C THR A 45 12.71 23.26 8.28
N LEU A 46 13.16 22.85 9.46
CA LEU A 46 13.90 21.60 9.66
C LEU A 46 13.05 20.39 9.24
N ILE A 47 11.84 20.27 9.78
CA ILE A 47 10.95 19.12 9.53
C ILE A 47 10.46 19.09 8.07
N SER A 48 10.37 20.25 7.41
CA SER A 48 9.97 20.34 6.00
C SER A 48 11.13 20.10 5.02
N SER A 49 12.37 20.04 5.50
CA SER A 49 13.53 19.86 4.64
C SER A 49 13.53 18.47 4.00
N PRO A 50 13.93 18.33 2.72
CA PRO A 50 13.98 17.04 2.03
C PRO A 50 14.87 16.01 2.72
N SER A 51 15.99 16.45 3.31
CA SER A 51 16.93 15.62 4.06
C SER A 51 16.28 15.04 5.32
N PHE A 52 15.58 15.86 6.11
CA PHE A 52 14.86 15.40 7.28
C PHE A 52 13.74 14.43 6.92
N ILE A 53 12.96 14.72 5.88
CA ILE A 53 11.88 13.83 5.42
C ILE A 53 12.44 12.46 5.00
N LYS A 54 13.55 12.44 4.25
CA LYS A 54 14.23 11.21 3.84
C LYS A 54 14.73 10.41 5.05
N LEU A 55 15.38 11.08 6.00
CA LEU A 55 15.87 10.45 7.24
C LEU A 55 14.72 9.87 8.07
N HIS A 56 13.65 10.65 8.27
CA HIS A 56 12.45 10.22 9.01
C HIS A 56 11.80 9.01 8.35
N LEU A 57 11.71 9.01 7.01
CA LEU A 57 11.15 7.90 6.25
C LEU A 57 12.01 6.63 6.38
N GLN A 58 13.33 6.75 6.30
CA GLN A 58 14.27 5.64 6.52
C GLN A 58 14.07 5.04 7.91
N ARG A 59 14.07 5.86 8.96
CA ARG A 59 13.83 5.42 10.34
C ARG A 59 12.45 4.79 10.53
N SER A 60 11.41 5.32 9.89
CA SER A 60 10.04 4.76 9.95
C SER A 60 9.97 3.37 9.29
N THR A 61 10.72 3.18 8.20
CA THR A 61 10.81 1.88 7.50
C THR A 61 11.64 0.87 8.30
N GLU A 62 12.65 1.34 9.04
CA GLU A 62 13.46 0.51 9.92
C GLU A 62 12.72 0.09 11.20
N ASN A 63 11.99 1.03 11.79
CA ASN A 63 11.13 0.85 12.96
C ASN A 63 9.68 0.63 12.53
N TYR A 64 9.48 -0.31 11.59
CA TYR A 64 8.17 -0.68 11.06
C TYR A 64 7.31 -1.29 12.18
N ASN A 65 6.63 -0.45 12.94
CA ASN A 65 5.72 -0.80 14.02
C ASN A 65 4.28 -0.47 13.58
N PHE A 66 3.29 -1.22 14.08
CA PHE A 66 1.87 -1.05 13.78
C PHE A 66 1.34 0.35 14.13
N ASP A 67 2.00 1.10 15.02
CA ASP A 67 1.65 2.48 15.35
C ASP A 67 1.81 3.46 14.17
N ASN A 68 2.75 3.15 13.28
CA ASN A 68 3.03 3.94 12.09
C ASN A 68 2.19 3.51 10.87
N LEU A 69 1.37 2.47 11.01
CA LEU A 69 0.55 1.95 9.91
C LEU A 69 -0.86 2.54 9.91
N GLN A 70 -1.31 2.81 8.70
CA GLN A 70 -2.70 3.05 8.38
C GLN A 70 -3.20 1.93 7.47
N ILE A 71 -4.48 1.61 7.61
CA ILE A 71 -5.19 0.68 6.76
C ILE A 71 -6.35 1.42 6.13
N MET A 72 -6.41 1.39 4.79
CA MET A 72 -7.56 1.83 4.03
C MET A 72 -8.48 0.63 3.86
N LEU A 73 -9.69 0.71 4.38
CA LEU A 73 -10.73 -0.29 4.17
C LEU A 73 -11.58 0.14 2.98
N LYS A 74 -11.54 -0.62 1.89
CA LYS A 74 -12.40 -0.43 0.71
C LYS A 74 -13.62 -1.33 0.85
N SER A 75 -14.80 -0.72 0.87
CA SER A 75 -16.09 -1.40 0.85
C SER A 75 -16.84 -1.08 -0.43
N SER A 76 -17.29 -2.10 -1.16
CA SER A 76 -18.26 -1.96 -2.24
C SER A 76 -19.64 -2.42 -1.79
N PHE A 77 -20.65 -1.57 -1.97
CA PHE A 77 -22.04 -1.98 -1.83
C PHE A 77 -22.48 -2.68 -3.13
N THR A 78 -22.99 -3.91 -3.01
CA THR A 78 -23.46 -4.71 -4.14
C THR A 78 -24.63 -4.06 -4.88
N TYR A 79 -25.46 -3.26 -4.19
CA TYR A 79 -26.66 -2.65 -4.76
C TYR A 79 -26.48 -1.21 -5.31
N PHE A 80 -25.61 -0.38 -4.70
CA PHE A 80 -25.61 1.07 -4.97
C PHE A 80 -24.40 1.59 -5.77
N ARG A 81 -23.46 0.73 -6.18
CA ARG A 81 -22.23 1.15 -6.92
C ARG A 81 -21.40 2.23 -6.21
N GLU A 82 -21.64 2.50 -4.93
CA GLU A 82 -20.86 3.43 -4.14
C GLU A 82 -19.66 2.71 -3.50
N LEU A 83 -18.49 3.33 -3.62
CA LEU A 83 -17.27 2.88 -2.97
C LEU A 83 -17.01 3.75 -1.75
N TYR A 84 -17.00 3.12 -0.59
CA TYR A 84 -16.64 3.77 0.66
C TYR A 84 -15.24 3.36 1.04
N GLN A 85 -14.42 4.37 1.33
CA GLN A 85 -13.04 4.19 1.75
C GLN A 85 -12.82 5.00 3.02
N VAL A 86 -12.32 4.30 4.04
CA VAL A 86 -12.00 4.87 5.34
C VAL A 86 -10.62 4.43 5.76
N SER A 87 -9.81 5.41 6.19
CA SER A 87 -8.48 5.17 6.75
C SER A 87 -8.54 5.11 8.27
N HIS A 88 -7.94 4.08 8.84
CA HIS A 88 -7.76 3.93 10.28
C HIS A 88 -6.31 3.63 10.65
N SER A 89 -5.91 4.02 11.85
CA SER A 89 -4.65 3.53 12.43
C SER A 89 -4.81 2.05 12.77
N VAL A 90 -3.85 1.20 12.38
CA VAL A 90 -3.88 -0.24 12.69
C VAL A 90 -3.98 -0.47 14.19
N ARG A 91 -3.16 0.22 15.00
CA ARG A 91 -3.22 0.20 16.47
C ARG A 91 -4.62 0.48 17.02
N SER A 92 -5.28 1.52 16.52
CA SER A 92 -6.61 1.91 17.01
C SER A 92 -7.66 0.85 16.72
N LEU A 93 -7.57 0.17 15.57
CA LEU A 93 -8.49 -0.93 15.24
C LEU A 93 -8.24 -2.15 16.11
N LEU A 94 -6.97 -2.45 16.44
CA LEU A 94 -6.62 -3.58 17.28
C LEU A 94 -7.01 -3.34 18.76
N ASP A 95 -6.77 -2.14 19.29
CA ASP A 95 -7.01 -1.79 20.70
C ASP A 95 -8.48 -1.56 21.04
N SER A 96 -9.28 -1.11 20.07
CA SER A 96 -10.71 -0.88 20.27
C SER A 96 -11.52 -1.42 19.09
N PRO A 97 -12.51 -2.29 19.32
CA PRO A 97 -13.50 -2.74 18.32
C PRO A 97 -14.46 -1.63 17.79
N MET A 98 -14.05 -0.37 17.84
CA MET A 98 -14.76 0.91 17.70
C MET A 98 -15.89 1.20 18.69
N PRO A 99 -15.94 2.42 19.25
CA PRO A 99 -17.19 3.14 19.51
C PRO A 99 -17.75 3.67 18.18
N ASN A 100 -18.99 3.29 17.81
CA ASN A 100 -19.81 3.89 16.74
C ASN A 100 -19.05 4.50 15.54
N ALA A 101 -18.67 3.65 14.59
CA ALA A 101 -17.89 3.93 13.37
C ALA A 101 -18.49 4.95 12.36
N VAL A 102 -19.52 5.71 12.75
CA VAL A 102 -20.18 6.70 11.88
C VAL A 102 -19.79 8.14 12.23
N HIS A 103 -19.26 8.40 13.44
CA HIS A 103 -18.98 9.77 13.89
C HIS A 103 -17.51 10.18 13.96
N ASP A 104 -16.54 9.25 13.94
CA ASP A 104 -15.09 9.58 13.87
C ASP A 104 -14.50 9.32 12.47
N LEU A 105 -15.32 9.55 11.42
CA LEU A 105 -14.96 9.46 10.00
C LEU A 105 -14.00 10.60 9.63
N ARG A 106 -12.72 10.47 9.96
CA ARG A 106 -11.76 11.58 9.71
C ARG A 106 -11.46 11.82 8.24
N TYR A 107 -11.61 10.82 7.37
CA TYR A 107 -11.45 10.99 5.91
C TYR A 107 -12.33 9.99 5.15
N ARG A 108 -13.45 10.46 4.58
CA ARG A 108 -14.13 9.74 3.50
C ARG A 108 -13.43 10.08 2.19
N ILE A 109 -12.99 9.06 1.46
CA ILE A 109 -12.64 9.22 0.04
C ILE A 109 -13.93 8.97 -0.74
N SER A 110 -14.87 9.92 -0.69
CA SER A 110 -16.20 9.78 -1.29
C SER A 110 -16.29 10.48 -2.64
N ASP A 111 -15.40 10.18 -3.59
CA ASP A 111 -15.37 10.87 -4.90
C ASP A 111 -15.12 9.92 -6.08
N GLY A 112 -15.41 8.62 -5.95
CA GLY A 112 -15.21 7.68 -7.06
C GLY A 112 -13.74 7.40 -7.40
N PHE A 113 -12.84 7.49 -6.41
CA PHE A 113 -11.43 7.10 -6.54
C PHE A 113 -11.10 5.87 -5.69
N GLY A 114 -10.20 5.01 -6.15
CA GLY A 114 -9.70 3.83 -5.45
C GLY A 114 -8.19 3.87 -5.26
N VAL A 115 -7.71 3.36 -4.11
CA VAL A 115 -6.27 3.19 -3.85
C VAL A 115 -5.72 2.01 -4.66
N VAL A 116 -4.72 2.27 -5.51
CA VAL A 116 -4.04 1.24 -6.31
C VAL A 116 -2.64 0.92 -5.80
N GLY A 117 -2.04 1.77 -4.99
CA GLY A 117 -0.75 1.47 -4.41
C GLY A 117 -0.35 2.49 -3.35
N SER A 118 0.69 2.15 -2.61
CA SER A 118 1.33 3.07 -1.69
C SER A 118 2.85 2.96 -1.79
N CYS A 119 3.51 4.09 -1.59
CA CYS A 119 4.96 4.19 -1.64
C CYS A 119 5.39 5.35 -0.75
N ASN A 120 6.33 5.11 0.16
CA ASN A 120 6.89 6.16 1.04
C ASN A 120 5.81 6.95 1.82
N GLY A 121 4.67 6.33 2.11
CA GLY A 121 3.50 6.94 2.76
C GLY A 121 2.63 7.84 1.88
N LEU A 122 2.98 8.00 0.59
CA LEU A 122 2.04 8.45 -0.43
C LEU A 122 1.14 7.28 -0.83
N ILE A 123 -0.13 7.58 -1.09
CA ILE A 123 -1.07 6.68 -1.74
C ILE A 123 -1.38 7.21 -3.15
N CYS A 124 -1.48 6.29 -4.11
CA CYS A 124 -1.97 6.61 -5.45
C CYS A 124 -3.46 6.27 -5.52
N LEU A 125 -4.26 7.30 -5.79
CA LEU A 125 -5.68 7.20 -6.05
C LEU A 125 -5.94 7.30 -7.54
N VAL A 126 -6.80 6.45 -8.08
CA VAL A 126 -7.26 6.54 -9.46
C VAL A 126 -8.77 6.37 -9.56
N SER A 127 -9.37 6.93 -10.60
CA SER A 127 -10.83 6.83 -10.79
C SER A 127 -11.25 5.37 -10.86
N VAL A 128 -12.29 5.01 -10.12
CA VAL A 128 -12.82 3.64 -10.04
C VAL A 128 -13.42 3.18 -11.37
N ASN A 129 -13.80 4.14 -12.21
CA ASN A 129 -14.27 3.89 -13.56
C ASN A 129 -13.16 3.41 -14.49
N LEU A 130 -11.90 3.70 -14.17
CA LEU A 130 -10.75 3.19 -14.93
C LEU A 130 -10.43 1.74 -14.55
N ILE A 131 -10.67 1.38 -13.29
CA ILE A 131 -10.38 0.05 -12.76
C ILE A 131 -11.44 -0.97 -13.20
N ARG A 132 -12.70 -0.55 -13.28
CA ARG A 132 -13.85 -1.43 -13.54
C ARG A 132 -14.31 -1.29 -14.99
N HIS A 133 -14.79 -2.39 -15.56
CA HIS A 133 -15.41 -2.42 -16.90
C HIS A 133 -16.72 -1.62 -16.92
N PHE A 134 -16.66 -0.31 -17.14
CA PHE A 134 -17.86 0.51 -17.28
C PHE A 134 -17.89 1.18 -18.66
N HIS A 135 -18.88 0.79 -19.47
CA HIS A 135 -19.04 1.21 -20.86
C HIS A 135 -19.39 2.70 -21.09
N ASN A 136 -19.41 3.56 -20.07
CA ASN A 136 -19.81 4.97 -20.19
C ASN A 136 -18.85 5.90 -19.43
N MET A 137 -17.60 5.98 -19.89
CA MET A 137 -16.57 6.83 -19.29
C MET A 137 -16.67 8.27 -19.81
N PHE A 138 -16.55 9.27 -18.93
CA PHE A 138 -16.46 10.67 -19.32
C PHE A 138 -14.98 11.06 -19.50
N PRO A 139 -14.52 11.45 -20.71
CA PRO A 139 -13.10 11.66 -21.04
C PRO A 139 -12.47 12.93 -20.40
N ARG A 140 -13.22 13.66 -19.58
CA ARG A 140 -12.80 14.97 -19.01
C ARG A 140 -12.49 14.95 -17.52
N GLN A 141 -12.50 13.80 -16.88
CA GLN A 141 -12.19 13.70 -15.45
C GLN A 141 -10.71 13.35 -15.24
N PRO A 142 -10.09 13.89 -14.17
CA PRO A 142 -8.72 13.53 -13.84
C PRO A 142 -8.61 12.04 -13.56
N THR A 143 -7.50 11.44 -14.00
CA THR A 143 -7.29 9.99 -13.85
C THR A 143 -7.10 9.60 -12.39
N GLY A 144 -6.57 10.51 -11.57
CA GLY A 144 -6.23 10.20 -10.19
C GLY A 144 -5.55 11.35 -9.45
N TYR A 145 -5.02 11.02 -8.27
CA TYR A 145 -4.24 11.91 -7.41
C TYR A 145 -3.19 11.12 -6.64
N LEU A 146 -2.08 11.77 -6.31
CA LEU A 146 -1.20 11.32 -5.23
C LEU A 146 -1.59 12.04 -3.94
N TRP A 147 -1.69 11.30 -2.85
CA TRP A 147 -2.13 11.87 -1.57
C TRP A 147 -1.28 11.34 -0.42
N ASN A 148 -0.88 12.23 0.47
CA ASN A 148 -0.44 11.87 1.81
C ASN A 148 -1.58 12.13 2.80
N LEU A 149 -2.19 11.06 3.33
CA LEU A 149 -3.29 11.17 4.30
C LEU A 149 -2.84 11.72 5.66
N THR A 150 -1.56 11.59 5.99
CA THR A 150 -1.03 12.02 7.29
C THR A 150 -0.78 13.52 7.30
N THR A 151 -0.20 14.07 6.23
CA THR A 151 0.01 15.52 6.07
C THR A 151 -1.18 16.24 5.45
N ARG A 152 -2.14 15.48 4.90
CA ARG A 152 -3.31 15.97 4.15
C ARG A 152 -2.99 16.68 2.84
N LEU A 153 -1.76 16.55 2.35
CA LEU A 153 -1.33 17.17 1.09
C LEU A 153 -1.68 16.27 -0.09
N ARG A 154 -2.36 16.82 -1.09
CA ARG A 154 -2.68 16.16 -2.37
C ARG A 154 -1.91 16.83 -3.51
N SER A 155 -1.51 16.04 -4.50
CA SER A 155 -0.94 16.53 -5.76
C SER A 155 -1.98 17.31 -6.58
N GLN A 156 -1.51 17.94 -7.66
CA GLN A 156 -2.40 18.27 -8.77
C GLN A 156 -3.05 16.99 -9.33
N PRO A 157 -4.24 17.10 -9.95
CA PRO A 157 -4.87 15.96 -10.59
C PRO A 157 -3.95 15.34 -11.63
N LEU A 158 -3.88 14.02 -11.65
CA LEU A 158 -3.17 13.31 -12.71
C LEU A 158 -3.90 13.58 -14.04
N PRO A 159 -3.16 13.88 -15.13
CA PRO A 159 -3.74 14.23 -16.42
C PRO A 159 -4.53 13.05 -17.02
N CYS A 160 -5.33 13.33 -18.04
CA CYS A 160 -6.00 12.29 -18.82
C CYS A 160 -4.98 11.40 -19.55
N PHE A 161 -5.34 10.14 -19.76
CA PHE A 161 -4.56 9.23 -20.59
C PHE A 161 -4.58 9.65 -22.05
N HIS A 162 -3.58 9.18 -22.81
CA HIS A 162 -3.58 9.33 -24.28
C HIS A 162 -4.30 8.18 -24.99
N VAL A 163 -4.53 7.05 -24.30
CA VAL A 163 -5.26 5.89 -24.83
C VAL A 163 -6.65 6.26 -25.36
N ASP A 164 -7.04 5.65 -26.47
CA ASP A 164 -8.39 5.79 -27.01
C ASP A 164 -9.40 5.11 -26.08
N TRP A 165 -10.13 5.92 -25.33
CA TRP A 165 -11.14 5.50 -24.37
C TRP A 165 -12.27 4.66 -24.99
N ARG A 166 -12.50 4.75 -26.31
CA ARG A 166 -13.50 3.93 -27.01
C ARG A 166 -13.09 2.47 -27.09
N ARG A 167 -11.79 2.21 -27.07
CA ARG A 167 -11.20 0.87 -27.11
C ARG A 167 -10.89 0.34 -25.71
N LEU A 168 -10.88 1.21 -24.70
CA LEU A 168 -10.51 0.88 -23.34
C LEU A 168 -11.56 -0.01 -22.67
N VAL A 169 -11.10 -1.16 -22.17
CA VAL A 169 -11.94 -2.13 -21.46
C VAL A 169 -11.81 -1.91 -19.95
N TYR A 170 -10.56 -1.86 -19.47
CA TYR A 170 -10.20 -1.53 -18.09
C TYR A 170 -8.71 -1.23 -17.99
N THR A 171 -8.28 -0.64 -16.88
CA THR A 171 -6.88 -0.33 -16.58
C THR A 171 -6.46 -0.97 -15.26
N ARG A 172 -5.21 -1.44 -15.22
CA ARG A 172 -4.54 -1.95 -14.02
C ARG A 172 -3.34 -1.08 -13.72
N PHE A 173 -3.06 -0.88 -12.43
CA PHE A 173 -2.12 0.15 -12.04
C PHE A 173 -0.93 -0.39 -11.25
N GLY A 174 0.19 0.31 -11.38
CA GLY A 174 1.35 0.22 -10.52
C GLY A 174 1.70 1.59 -9.98
N PHE A 175 2.27 1.64 -8.77
CA PHE A 175 2.72 2.90 -8.19
C PHE A 175 4.00 2.68 -7.42
N GLY A 176 4.95 3.59 -7.56
CA GLY A 176 6.17 3.55 -6.76
C GLY A 176 7.08 4.74 -6.97
N HIS A 177 8.28 4.64 -6.38
CA HIS A 177 9.30 5.68 -6.43
C HIS A 177 10.51 5.19 -7.21
N ASP A 178 10.84 5.94 -8.26
CA ASP A 178 12.11 5.88 -8.97
C ASP A 178 13.15 6.59 -8.09
N ARG A 179 14.06 5.78 -7.53
CA ARG A 179 15.04 6.21 -6.54
C ARG A 179 16.16 7.07 -7.15
N ILE A 180 16.45 6.89 -8.45
CA ILE A 180 17.53 7.59 -9.13
C ILE A 180 17.07 8.97 -9.55
N ASN A 181 15.92 9.05 -10.22
CA ASN A 181 15.36 10.33 -10.67
C ASN A 181 14.55 11.04 -9.57
N ASN A 182 14.44 10.43 -8.39
CA ASN A 182 13.67 10.91 -7.25
C ASN A 182 12.23 11.32 -7.61
N ALA A 183 11.60 10.56 -8.49
CA ALA A 183 10.27 10.83 -9.01
C ALA A 183 9.31 9.70 -8.64
N TYR A 184 8.07 10.04 -8.30
CA TYR A 184 7.03 9.03 -8.15
C TYR A 184 6.44 8.74 -9.52
N LYS A 185 6.26 7.44 -9.80
CA LYS A 185 5.74 6.97 -11.08
C LYS A 185 4.46 6.16 -10.89
N VAL A 186 3.50 6.37 -11.79
CA VAL A 186 2.28 5.58 -11.90
C VAL A 186 2.32 4.86 -13.23
N VAL A 187 2.25 3.53 -13.20
CA VAL A 187 2.17 2.70 -14.41
C VAL A 187 0.72 2.35 -14.64
N ALA A 188 0.20 2.63 -15.83
CA ALA A 188 -1.16 2.29 -16.25
C ALA A 188 -1.09 1.26 -17.37
N VAL A 189 -1.59 0.06 -17.11
CA VAL A 189 -1.71 -1.03 -18.09
C VAL A 189 -3.16 -1.07 -18.57
N HIS A 190 -3.37 -0.54 -19.77
CA HIS A 190 -4.66 -0.46 -20.44
C HIS A 190 -4.92 -1.76 -21.20
N TYR A 191 -6.01 -2.43 -20.86
CA TYR A 191 -6.54 -3.52 -21.67
C TYR A 191 -7.52 -2.95 -22.66
N VAL A 192 -7.22 -3.09 -23.94
CA VAL A 192 -7.96 -2.50 -25.05
C VAL A 192 -8.37 -3.57 -26.06
N TYR A 193 -9.47 -3.35 -26.77
CA TYR A 193 -9.76 -4.12 -27.99
C TYR A 193 -9.00 -3.51 -29.19
N ASP A 194 -8.40 -4.36 -30.01
CA ASP A 194 -7.88 -3.97 -31.31
C ASP A 194 -8.98 -4.01 -32.40
N SER A 195 -8.62 -3.66 -33.63
CA SER A 195 -9.55 -3.68 -34.78
C SER A 195 -10.10 -5.07 -35.12
N SER A 196 -9.43 -6.13 -34.66
CA SER A 196 -9.87 -7.53 -34.81
C SER A 196 -10.67 -8.05 -33.61
N GLN A 197 -11.03 -7.17 -32.66
CA GLN A 197 -11.67 -7.51 -31.38
C GLN A 197 -10.81 -8.42 -30.49
N SER A 198 -9.50 -8.50 -30.76
CA SER A 198 -8.56 -9.19 -29.89
C SER A 198 -8.11 -8.25 -28.77
N GLN A 199 -7.98 -8.77 -27.55
CA GLN A 199 -7.58 -7.98 -26.40
C GLN A 199 -6.05 -7.79 -26.41
N LYS A 200 -5.60 -6.55 -26.32
CA LYS A 200 -4.18 -6.17 -26.25
C LYS A 200 -3.92 -5.31 -25.02
N SER A 201 -2.68 -5.32 -24.52
CA SER A 201 -2.20 -4.36 -23.53
C SER A 201 -1.48 -3.18 -24.19
N GLU A 202 -1.85 -1.96 -23.78
CA GLU A 202 -1.12 -0.72 -24.03
C GLU A 202 -0.69 -0.15 -22.68
N VAL A 203 0.50 0.45 -22.58
CA VAL A 203 1.02 0.93 -21.29
C VAL A 203 1.40 2.39 -21.37
N GLU A 204 0.93 3.14 -20.39
CA GLU A 204 1.34 4.52 -20.13
C GLU A 204 2.02 4.62 -18.77
N ILE A 205 2.99 5.52 -18.65
CA ILE A 205 3.64 5.86 -17.40
C ILE A 205 3.53 7.36 -17.15
N TYR A 206 3.12 7.71 -15.94
CA TYR A 206 3.17 9.07 -15.42
C TYR A 206 4.36 9.20 -14.48
N SER A 207 5.05 10.33 -14.53
CA SER A 207 6.12 10.68 -13.60
C SER A 207 5.83 12.04 -12.98
N THR A 208 5.99 12.20 -11.67
CA THR A 208 5.84 13.51 -11.00
C THR A 208 6.87 14.53 -11.48
N GLY A 209 8.02 14.09 -12.02
CA GLY A 209 9.03 14.99 -12.57
C GLY A 209 8.60 15.62 -13.91
N GLU A 210 7.91 14.85 -14.76
CA GLU A 210 7.45 15.30 -16.09
C GLU A 210 6.05 15.91 -16.03
N GLY A 211 5.21 15.45 -15.11
CA GLY A 211 3.83 15.91 -14.96
C GLY A 211 2.87 15.45 -16.06
N SER A 212 3.29 14.52 -16.93
CA SER A 212 2.51 13.99 -18.05
C SER A 212 2.56 12.47 -18.13
N TRP A 213 1.61 11.88 -18.87
CA TRP A 213 1.67 10.47 -19.27
C TRP A 213 2.53 10.32 -20.53
N ARG A 214 3.19 9.18 -20.68
CA ARG A 214 3.81 8.78 -21.94
C ARG A 214 3.70 7.29 -22.16
N GLN A 215 3.67 6.90 -23.43
CA GLN A 215 3.54 5.50 -23.82
C GLN A 215 4.86 4.74 -23.67
N LEU A 216 4.74 3.46 -23.29
CA LEU A 216 5.83 2.50 -23.33
C LEU A 216 5.65 1.54 -24.51
N PRO A 217 6.75 1.10 -25.14
CA PRO A 217 6.69 0.35 -26.40
C PRO A 217 6.07 -1.03 -26.25
N SER A 218 6.22 -1.69 -25.09
CA SER A 218 5.66 -3.02 -24.88
C SER A 218 5.46 -3.36 -23.40
N PHE A 219 4.53 -4.29 -23.17
CA PHE A 219 4.29 -4.95 -21.90
C PHE A 219 3.99 -6.42 -22.18
N PRO A 220 4.33 -7.35 -21.27
CA PRO A 220 3.99 -8.75 -21.44
C PRO A 220 2.50 -8.96 -21.72
N ASN A 221 2.17 -9.88 -22.63
CA ASN A 221 0.78 -10.28 -22.87
C ASN A 221 0.29 -11.18 -21.72
N VAL A 222 -0.13 -10.54 -20.63
CA VAL A 222 -0.59 -11.18 -19.39
C VAL A 222 -1.82 -10.45 -18.85
N VAL A 223 -2.62 -11.14 -18.05
CA VAL A 223 -3.76 -10.55 -17.35
C VAL A 223 -3.37 -10.24 -15.91
N ILE A 224 -3.57 -8.98 -15.51
CA ILE A 224 -3.41 -8.52 -14.12
C ILE A 224 -4.82 -8.45 -13.50
N ASN A 225 -5.10 -9.30 -12.52
CA ASN A 225 -6.43 -9.31 -11.89
C ASN A 225 -6.56 -8.27 -10.77
N ASN A 226 -5.47 -7.97 -10.06
CA ASN A 226 -5.48 -7.00 -8.97
C ASN A 226 -5.48 -5.54 -9.47
N ASP A 227 -6.33 -4.69 -8.89
CA ASP A 227 -6.42 -3.25 -9.21
C ASP A 227 -5.06 -2.51 -9.18
N GLY A 228 -4.10 -3.04 -8.41
CA GLY A 228 -2.85 -2.38 -8.05
C GLY A 228 -1.69 -3.34 -7.78
N GLY A 229 -0.46 -2.90 -8.07
CA GLY A 229 0.77 -3.65 -7.80
C GLY A 229 1.40 -3.41 -6.43
N LEU A 230 2.28 -4.31 -6.01
CA LEU A 230 3.11 -4.17 -4.81
C LEU A 230 4.38 -3.37 -5.16
N TYR A 231 4.59 -2.22 -4.50
CA TYR A 231 5.87 -1.53 -4.55
C TYR A 231 6.88 -2.18 -3.62
N LEU A 232 8.08 -2.48 -4.14
CA LEU A 232 9.21 -2.91 -3.34
C LEU A 232 10.51 -2.54 -4.07
N ASN A 233 11.40 -1.83 -3.37
CA ASN A 233 12.77 -1.56 -3.81
C ASN A 233 12.96 -0.91 -5.20
N GLY A 234 12.07 0.00 -5.60
CA GLY A 234 12.13 0.63 -6.92
C GLY A 234 11.45 -0.19 -8.01
N PHE A 235 10.84 -1.31 -7.65
CA PHE A 235 10.06 -2.14 -8.56
C PHE A 235 8.59 -2.14 -8.16
N THR A 236 7.73 -2.34 -9.15
CA THR A 236 6.34 -2.72 -8.92
C THR A 236 6.11 -4.15 -9.38
N TYR A 237 5.42 -4.94 -8.56
CA TYR A 237 5.13 -6.34 -8.84
C TYR A 237 3.64 -6.60 -8.94
N TRP A 238 3.25 -7.44 -9.90
CA TRP A 238 1.88 -7.97 -10.02
C TRP A 238 1.92 -9.49 -10.12
N ALA A 239 1.01 -10.16 -9.43
CA ALA A 239 0.62 -11.53 -9.78
C ALA A 239 -0.25 -11.45 -11.04
N THR A 240 0.05 -12.32 -12.02
CA THR A 240 -0.56 -12.28 -13.35
C THR A 240 -0.79 -13.68 -13.89
N VAL A 241 -1.74 -13.81 -14.80
CA VAL A 241 -2.01 -15.06 -15.53
C VAL A 241 -1.53 -14.94 -16.97
N ARG A 242 -0.73 -15.92 -17.41
CA ARG A 242 -0.38 -16.15 -18.81
C ARG A 242 -1.46 -17.02 -19.43
N ASP A 243 -1.98 -16.59 -20.58
CA ASP A 243 -3.02 -17.29 -21.37
C ASP A 243 -4.23 -17.76 -20.52
N PRO A 244 -5.25 -16.91 -20.35
CA PRO A 244 -6.45 -17.26 -19.58
C PRO A 244 -7.32 -18.34 -20.28
N THR A 245 -6.98 -18.79 -21.50
CA THR A 245 -7.81 -19.71 -22.29
C THR A 245 -7.32 -21.16 -22.28
N ASN A 246 -6.03 -21.42 -22.02
CA ASN A 246 -5.45 -22.78 -21.98
C ASN A 246 -4.30 -22.89 -20.96
N ASN A 247 -4.42 -23.78 -19.97
CA ASN A 247 -3.38 -24.04 -18.95
C ASN A 247 -2.76 -22.77 -18.34
N SER A 248 -3.64 -21.92 -17.80
CA SER A 248 -3.31 -20.65 -17.17
C SER A 248 -2.16 -20.77 -16.17
N GLN A 249 -0.98 -20.32 -16.59
CA GLN A 249 0.21 -20.29 -15.73
C GLN A 249 0.25 -18.97 -14.99
N VAL A 250 0.29 -19.04 -13.65
CA VAL A 250 0.48 -17.85 -12.83
C VAL A 250 1.96 -17.48 -12.77
N ILE A 251 2.27 -16.22 -13.07
CA ILE A 251 3.62 -15.65 -13.00
C ILE A 251 3.58 -14.29 -12.30
N ILE A 252 4.74 -13.82 -11.85
CA ILE A 252 4.90 -12.47 -11.32
C ILE A 252 5.54 -11.59 -12.41
N VAL A 253 4.93 -10.45 -12.71
CA VAL A 253 5.58 -9.41 -13.51
C VAL A 253 6.23 -8.41 -12.57
N SER A 254 7.52 -8.14 -12.78
CA SER A 254 8.29 -7.09 -12.12
C SER A 254 8.56 -5.97 -13.13
N PHE A 255 8.10 -4.76 -12.82
CA PHE A 255 8.41 -3.55 -13.55
C PHE A 255 9.45 -2.74 -12.79
N ASP A 256 10.57 -2.47 -13.44
CA ASP A 256 11.63 -1.61 -12.97
C ASP A 256 11.22 -0.15 -13.18
N LEU A 257 11.03 0.63 -12.11
CA LEU A 257 10.60 2.02 -12.25
C LEU A 257 11.72 2.95 -12.70
N GLU A 258 12.99 2.56 -12.53
CA GLU A 258 14.14 3.34 -12.97
C GLU A 258 14.37 3.14 -14.47
N ARG A 259 14.46 1.87 -14.88
CA ARG A 259 14.75 1.48 -16.28
C ARG A 259 13.52 1.38 -17.16
N GLU A 260 12.34 1.33 -16.55
CA GLU A 260 11.05 1.21 -17.22
C GLU A 260 10.92 -0.04 -18.09
N THR A 261 11.46 -1.13 -17.54
CA THR A 261 11.48 -2.43 -18.19
C THR A 261 10.71 -3.46 -17.39
N CYS A 262 10.06 -4.38 -18.10
CA CYS A 262 9.33 -5.49 -17.51
C CYS A 262 10.18 -6.76 -17.53
N THR A 263 10.08 -7.55 -16.47
CA THR A 263 10.63 -8.91 -16.41
C THR A 263 9.59 -9.84 -15.81
N GLN A 264 9.64 -11.10 -16.24
CA GLN A 264 8.76 -12.14 -15.71
C GLN A 264 9.53 -12.99 -14.71
N ILE A 265 8.89 -13.33 -13.61
CA ILE A 265 9.43 -14.13 -12.52
C ILE A 265 8.50 -15.32 -12.31
N LEU A 266 9.06 -16.52 -12.33
CA LEU A 266 8.32 -17.73 -12.04
C LEU A 266 8.10 -17.90 -10.53
N LEU A 267 6.91 -18.41 -10.19
CA LEU A 267 6.57 -18.79 -8.83
C LEU A 267 7.41 -19.98 -8.35
N PRO A 268 7.52 -20.20 -7.02
CA PRO A 268 8.10 -21.43 -6.49
C PRO A 268 7.34 -22.66 -7.05
N PRO A 269 8.02 -23.79 -7.36
CA PRO A 269 7.38 -24.97 -7.96
C PRO A 269 6.18 -25.49 -7.17
N ALA A 270 6.23 -25.43 -5.84
CA ALA A 270 5.14 -25.84 -4.96
C ALA A 270 3.86 -25.00 -5.10
N VAL A 271 3.97 -23.79 -5.64
CA VAL A 271 2.89 -22.80 -5.78
C VAL A 271 2.31 -22.79 -7.20
N ALA A 272 3.10 -23.23 -8.20
CA ALA A 272 2.77 -23.05 -9.62
C ALA A 272 1.58 -23.89 -10.12
N HIS A 273 1.14 -24.89 -9.35
CA HIS A 273 0.07 -25.82 -9.74
C HIS A 273 -1.30 -25.45 -9.16
N ASP A 274 -1.39 -24.40 -8.34
CA ASP A 274 -2.64 -23.94 -7.78
C ASP A 274 -3.27 -22.89 -8.71
N HIS A 275 -4.56 -23.00 -8.95
CA HIS A 275 -5.30 -22.08 -9.83
C HIS A 275 -5.66 -20.76 -9.11
N VAL A 276 -5.32 -20.63 -7.82
CA VAL A 276 -5.53 -19.41 -7.04
C VAL A 276 -4.33 -18.48 -7.18
N GLU A 277 -4.57 -17.23 -7.58
CA GLU A 277 -3.51 -16.23 -7.64
C GLU A 277 -2.94 -15.92 -6.25
N PRO A 278 -1.60 -15.86 -6.12
CA PRO A 278 -0.96 -15.55 -4.87
C PRO A 278 -1.13 -14.08 -4.49
N THR A 279 -1.17 -13.82 -3.19
CA THR A 279 -1.03 -12.46 -2.67
C THR A 279 0.45 -12.13 -2.52
N LEU A 280 0.88 -11.01 -3.12
CA LEU A 280 2.25 -10.52 -2.96
C LEU A 280 2.34 -9.64 -1.73
N VAL A 281 3.35 -9.89 -0.89
CA VAL A 281 3.64 -9.09 0.31
C VAL A 281 5.14 -8.83 0.40
N ALA A 282 5.52 -7.70 1.01
CA ALA A 282 6.92 -7.38 1.29
C ALA A 282 7.31 -7.82 2.70
N PHE A 283 8.51 -8.38 2.87
CA PHE A 283 9.09 -8.68 4.18
C PHE A 283 10.61 -8.49 4.17
N LYS A 284 11.10 -7.63 5.07
CA LYS A 284 12.54 -7.30 5.20
C LYS A 284 13.19 -7.00 3.84
N ASP A 285 12.56 -6.15 3.03
CA ASP A 285 13.06 -5.76 1.70
C ASP A 285 13.09 -6.88 0.64
N HIS A 286 12.46 -8.02 0.91
CA HIS A 286 12.32 -9.13 -0.03
C HIS A 286 10.86 -9.32 -0.46
N LEU A 287 10.69 -9.77 -1.70
CA LEU A 287 9.40 -10.16 -2.24
C LEU A 287 8.97 -11.48 -1.61
N CYS A 288 7.73 -11.52 -1.11
CA CYS A 288 7.12 -12.72 -0.60
C CYS A 288 5.81 -13.02 -1.34
N VAL A 289 5.53 -14.31 -1.43
CA VAL A 289 4.32 -14.87 -2.00
C VAL A 289 3.58 -15.59 -0.90
N TRP A 290 2.35 -15.16 -0.64
CA TRP A 290 1.41 -15.90 0.18
C TRP A 290 0.51 -16.77 -0.71
N GLN A 291 0.29 -17.98 -0.24
CA GLN A 291 -0.66 -18.91 -0.83
C GLN A 291 -1.47 -19.60 0.26
N ASN A 292 -2.74 -19.82 -0.05
CA ASN A 292 -3.61 -20.71 0.69
C ASN A 292 -3.48 -22.13 0.13
N ASN A 293 -2.90 -23.07 0.89
CA ASN A 293 -2.79 -24.46 0.43
C ASN A 293 -4.09 -25.22 0.71
N ASN A 294 -5.01 -25.24 -0.26
CA ASN A 294 -6.29 -25.96 -0.20
C ASN A 294 -7.12 -25.69 1.07
N GLY A 295 -7.02 -24.48 1.66
CA GLY A 295 -7.74 -24.15 2.89
C GLY A 295 -7.21 -24.82 4.15
N THR A 296 -6.03 -25.46 4.10
CA THR A 296 -5.43 -26.18 5.23
C THR A 296 -4.26 -25.46 5.86
N HIS A 297 -3.38 -24.85 5.04
CA HIS A 297 -2.18 -24.18 5.52
C HIS A 297 -2.03 -22.80 4.92
N LEU A 298 -1.51 -21.89 5.73
CA LEU A 298 -0.92 -20.63 5.31
C LEU A 298 0.54 -20.88 4.96
N VAL A 299 0.91 -20.66 3.70
CA VAL A 299 2.28 -20.83 3.22
C VAL A 299 2.80 -19.49 2.71
N ILE A 300 3.99 -19.09 3.17
CA ILE A 300 4.68 -17.89 2.70
C ILE A 300 6.05 -18.30 2.16
N TRP A 301 6.29 -17.95 0.90
CA TRP A 301 7.58 -18.07 0.23
C TRP A 301 8.26 -16.71 0.16
N GLN A 302 9.58 -16.67 0.35
CA GLN A 302 10.39 -15.46 0.22
C GLN A 302 11.46 -15.66 -0.86
N MET A 303 11.60 -14.70 -1.76
CA MET A 303 12.68 -14.65 -2.74
C MET A 303 13.90 -13.96 -2.10
N LYS A 304 14.98 -14.71 -1.86
CA LYS A 304 16.20 -14.16 -1.22
C LYS A 304 17.01 -13.27 -2.15
N GLU A 305 17.04 -13.60 -3.42
CA GLU A 305 17.80 -12.87 -4.43
C GLU A 305 16.85 -12.38 -5.51
N HIS A 306 16.83 -11.07 -5.71
CA HIS A 306 15.89 -10.44 -6.64
C HIS A 306 16.03 -11.02 -8.05
N ARG A 307 14.89 -11.46 -8.63
CA ARG A 307 14.79 -12.09 -9.95
C ARG A 307 15.53 -13.42 -10.11
N PHE A 308 16.02 -14.02 -9.03
CA PHE A 308 16.64 -15.34 -9.09
C PHE A 308 15.67 -16.40 -8.59
N GLN A 309 15.07 -17.15 -9.51
CA GLN A 309 14.02 -18.14 -9.21
C GLN A 309 14.47 -19.21 -8.21
N GLN A 310 15.73 -19.65 -8.27
CA GLN A 310 16.24 -20.68 -7.35
C GLN A 310 16.41 -20.18 -5.90
N SER A 311 16.27 -18.87 -5.67
CA SER A 311 16.39 -18.25 -4.34
C SER A 311 15.10 -18.27 -3.52
N TRP A 312 14.01 -18.83 -4.05
CA TRP A 312 12.78 -19.01 -3.31
C TRP A 312 12.99 -19.97 -2.14
N ILE A 313 12.73 -19.50 -0.92
CA ILE A 313 12.70 -20.32 0.28
C ILE A 313 11.33 -20.29 0.93
N GLN A 314 10.91 -21.39 1.54
CA GLN A 314 9.70 -21.41 2.34
C GLN A 314 10.00 -20.72 3.67
N LEU A 315 9.45 -19.52 3.85
CA LEU A 315 9.62 -18.75 5.08
C LEU A 315 8.69 -19.28 6.19
N MET A 316 7.49 -19.70 5.81
CA MET A 316 6.46 -20.13 6.75
C MET A 316 5.54 -21.18 6.11
N ASN A 317 5.15 -22.17 6.91
CA ASN A 317 4.09 -23.11 6.61
C ASN A 317 3.40 -23.44 7.94
N VAL A 318 2.17 -22.96 8.11
CA VAL A 318 1.43 -23.05 9.38
C VAL A 318 0.02 -23.52 9.05
N SER A 319 -0.45 -24.56 9.73
CA SER A 319 -1.82 -25.02 9.56
C SER A 319 -2.79 -23.93 10.02
N TYR A 320 -3.90 -23.73 9.30
CA TYR A 320 -4.96 -22.90 9.83
C TYR A 320 -5.50 -23.47 11.13
N PHE A 321 -5.37 -24.76 11.42
CA PHE A 321 -5.69 -25.30 12.73
C PHE A 321 -4.81 -24.72 13.84
N ASP A 322 -3.52 -24.50 13.58
CA ASP A 322 -2.61 -23.87 14.55
C ASP A 322 -2.84 -22.36 14.66
N ILE A 323 -3.43 -21.76 13.61
CA ILE A 323 -3.91 -20.37 13.61
C ILE A 323 -5.32 -20.29 14.24
N ARG A 324 -6.08 -21.41 14.26
CA ARG A 324 -7.48 -21.46 14.67
C ARG A 324 -7.58 -21.15 16.14
N MET A 325 -8.50 -20.23 16.40
CA MET A 325 -9.03 -19.95 17.72
C MET A 325 -9.95 -21.11 18.09
N ASN A 326 -9.85 -21.62 19.31
CA ASN A 326 -10.90 -22.47 19.88
C ASN A 326 -12.25 -21.73 19.75
N GLY A 327 -13.08 -22.11 18.77
CA GLY A 327 -14.42 -21.59 18.55
C GLY A 327 -14.65 -20.54 17.45
N LEU A 328 -13.71 -20.30 16.52
CA LEU A 328 -13.95 -19.38 15.39
C LEU A 328 -13.70 -20.07 14.04
N GLU A 329 -14.77 -20.16 13.26
CA GLU A 329 -14.80 -20.82 11.95
C GLU A 329 -14.35 -19.85 10.85
N SER A 330 -13.13 -19.35 10.91
CA SER A 330 -12.60 -18.49 9.85
C SER A 330 -12.45 -19.25 8.52
N VAL A 331 -12.99 -18.69 7.43
CA VAL A 331 -13.03 -19.30 6.09
C VAL A 331 -11.83 -18.86 5.23
N THR A 332 -11.30 -17.66 5.46
CA THR A 332 -10.14 -17.13 4.73
C THR A 332 -9.23 -16.27 5.63
N PHE A 333 -7.94 -16.25 5.30
CA PHE A 333 -6.93 -15.37 5.88
C PHE A 333 -6.16 -14.69 4.77
N ILE A 334 -5.93 -13.39 4.86
CA ILE A 334 -5.23 -12.59 3.85
C ILE A 334 -4.15 -11.81 4.58
N PRO A 335 -2.85 -12.12 4.39
CA PRO A 335 -1.79 -11.34 4.99
C PRO A 335 -1.74 -9.95 4.37
N LEU A 336 -1.72 -8.93 5.23
CA LEU A 336 -1.66 -7.53 4.83
C LEU A 336 -0.24 -6.98 4.90
N CYS A 337 0.52 -7.37 5.93
CA CYS A 337 1.93 -7.07 6.07
C CYS A 337 2.62 -8.04 7.03
N ILE A 338 3.95 -8.14 6.88
CA ILE A 338 4.82 -8.91 7.78
C ILE A 338 5.80 -7.93 8.42
N PHE A 339 5.78 -7.84 9.74
CA PHE A 339 6.65 -6.96 10.53
C PHE A 339 8.05 -7.58 10.69
N ARG A 340 9.08 -6.75 10.93
CA ARG A 340 10.48 -7.21 11.03
C ARG A 340 10.73 -8.27 12.11
N ASN A 341 9.95 -8.25 13.19
CA ASN A 341 9.99 -9.24 14.27
C ASN A 341 9.35 -10.59 13.89
N GLY A 342 8.72 -10.68 12.72
CA GLY A 342 8.03 -11.87 12.22
C GLY A 342 6.54 -11.91 12.54
N ASP A 343 5.99 -10.90 13.21
CA ASP A 343 4.54 -10.77 13.39
C ASP A 343 3.88 -10.53 12.04
N ILE A 344 2.66 -11.03 11.88
CA ILE A 344 1.88 -10.89 10.66
C ILE A 344 0.56 -10.21 10.99
N LEU A 345 0.28 -9.12 10.28
CA LEU A 345 -1.05 -8.53 10.26
C LEU A 345 -1.86 -9.21 9.18
N MET A 346 -2.97 -9.82 9.54
CA MET A 346 -3.86 -10.52 8.62
C MET A 346 -5.27 -9.98 8.72
N LEU A 347 -5.98 -10.05 7.61
CA LEU A 347 -7.43 -9.95 7.58
C LEU A 347 -8.01 -11.36 7.53
N SER A 348 -9.06 -11.63 8.30
CA SER A 348 -9.80 -12.88 8.21
C SER A 348 -11.29 -12.63 8.03
N ARG A 349 -11.97 -13.52 7.31
CA ARG A 349 -13.42 -13.53 7.16
C ARG A 349 -13.98 -14.77 7.84
N ASP A 350 -14.91 -14.57 8.76
CA ASP A 350 -15.63 -15.64 9.46
C ASP A 350 -16.83 -16.14 8.63
N VAL A 351 -17.39 -17.30 8.97
CA VAL A 351 -18.61 -17.88 8.37
C VAL A 351 -19.79 -16.90 8.45
N ASP A 352 -19.88 -16.12 9.53
CA ASP A 352 -20.89 -15.06 9.70
C ASP A 352 -20.65 -13.80 8.83
N VAL A 353 -19.74 -13.89 7.85
CA VAL A 353 -19.37 -12.79 6.94
C VAL A 353 -18.80 -11.57 7.68
N GLN A 354 -18.35 -11.77 8.92
CA GLN A 354 -17.69 -10.73 9.71
C GLN A 354 -16.19 -10.72 9.43
N TRP A 355 -15.67 -9.52 9.19
CA TRP A 355 -14.25 -9.34 8.97
C TRP A 355 -13.52 -9.12 10.30
N ARG A 356 -12.31 -9.64 10.42
CA ARG A 356 -11.44 -9.46 11.59
C ARG A 356 -10.05 -9.03 11.16
N LEU A 357 -9.50 -8.08 11.90
CA LEU A 357 -8.08 -7.77 11.85
C LEU A 357 -7.38 -8.60 12.92
N ILE A 358 -6.32 -9.30 12.54
CA ILE A 358 -5.59 -10.22 13.41
C ILE A 358 -4.11 -9.85 13.36
N LEU A 359 -3.51 -9.67 14.54
CA LEU A 359 -2.07 -9.64 14.72
C LEU A 359 -1.64 -11.00 15.28
N TRP A 360 -0.85 -11.73 14.51
CA TRP A 360 -0.46 -13.11 14.83
C TRP A 360 1.06 -13.26 14.84
N ASN A 361 1.58 -14.13 15.70
CA ASN A 361 2.98 -14.51 15.79
C ASN A 361 3.11 -16.02 15.93
N ARG A 362 4.17 -16.59 15.34
CA ARG A 362 4.42 -18.04 15.34
C ARG A 362 4.57 -18.67 16.73
N ARG A 363 5.15 -17.96 17.70
CA ARG A 363 5.41 -18.47 19.05
C ARG A 363 4.17 -18.43 19.94
N ASN A 364 3.40 -17.34 19.83
CA ASN A 364 2.30 -17.06 20.76
C ASN A 364 0.92 -17.26 20.13
N GLY A 365 0.84 -17.58 18.84
CA GLY A 365 -0.42 -17.58 18.10
C GLY A 365 -0.95 -16.16 17.91
N ILE A 366 -2.24 -15.95 18.14
CA ILE A 366 -2.87 -14.63 18.02
C ILE A 366 -2.44 -13.76 19.19
N ILE A 367 -1.75 -12.66 18.90
CA ILE A 367 -1.38 -11.64 19.88
C ILE A 367 -2.58 -10.76 20.19
N GLN A 368 -3.28 -10.29 19.16
CA GLN A 368 -4.39 -9.37 19.27
C GLN A 368 -5.32 -9.53 18.07
N HIS A 369 -6.61 -9.34 18.25
CA HIS A 369 -7.56 -9.32 17.14
C HIS A 369 -8.75 -8.43 17.46
N SER A 370 -9.41 -7.94 16.41
CA SER A 370 -10.63 -7.15 16.55
C SER A 370 -11.58 -7.41 15.39
N ARG A 371 -12.89 -7.32 15.67
CA ARG A 371 -13.93 -7.40 14.64
C ARG A 371 -14.05 -6.05 13.93
N ILE A 372 -14.08 -6.10 12.61
CA ILE A 372 -14.40 -4.98 11.74
C ILE A 372 -15.90 -5.08 11.44
N ARG A 373 -16.72 -4.28 12.12
CA ARG A 373 -18.13 -4.16 11.78
C ARG A 373 -18.27 -3.46 10.44
N THR A 374 -18.73 -4.20 9.44
CA THR A 374 -19.20 -3.63 8.19
C THR A 374 -20.72 -3.46 8.29
N ASN A 375 -21.27 -2.43 7.66
CA ASN A 375 -22.73 -2.21 7.63
C ASN A 375 -23.40 -3.24 6.74
N GLY A 376 -23.54 -4.52 7.17
CA GLY A 376 -24.42 -5.60 6.67
C GLY A 376 -24.43 -5.98 5.17
N TYR A 377 -23.92 -5.11 4.29
CA TYR A 377 -24.07 -5.10 2.85
C TYR A 377 -22.70 -5.06 2.15
N VAL A 378 -21.61 -5.18 2.93
CA VAL A 378 -20.24 -5.18 2.42
C VAL A 378 -19.84 -6.62 2.14
N SER A 379 -19.86 -7.00 0.86
CA SER A 379 -19.51 -8.37 0.45
C SER A 379 -18.00 -8.60 0.53
N ASP A 380 -17.19 -7.60 0.19
CA ASP A 380 -15.73 -7.76 0.01
C ASP A 380 -14.95 -6.57 0.56
N LEU A 381 -13.90 -6.87 1.33
CA LEU A 381 -12.91 -5.92 1.82
C LEU A 381 -11.59 -6.16 1.10
N ASN A 382 -11.08 -5.13 0.41
CA ASN A 382 -9.74 -5.15 -0.18
C ASN A 382 -8.90 -4.07 0.51
N PRO A 383 -8.34 -4.35 1.70
CA PRO A 383 -7.60 -3.36 2.44
C PRO A 383 -6.24 -3.06 1.82
N LYS A 384 -5.80 -1.81 1.95
CA LYS A 384 -4.43 -1.40 1.62
C LYS A 384 -3.76 -0.85 2.86
N VAL A 385 -2.61 -1.41 3.22
CA VAL A 385 -1.79 -0.95 4.35
C VAL A 385 -0.70 -0.03 3.82
N PHE A 386 -0.45 1.07 4.52
CA PHE A 386 0.59 2.03 4.18
C PHE A 386 1.12 2.73 5.43
N VAL A 387 2.33 3.24 5.33
CA VAL A 387 3.02 3.94 6.42
C VAL A 387 2.61 5.41 6.47
N LYS A 388 2.55 5.97 7.68
CA LYS A 388 2.50 7.42 7.88
C LYS A 388 3.85 8.01 7.49
N SER A 389 3.84 9.12 6.75
CA SER A 389 5.06 9.83 6.37
C SER A 389 4.86 11.34 6.27
N LEU A 390 5.98 12.08 6.20
CA LEU A 390 6.01 13.52 5.92
C LEU A 390 6.11 13.85 4.42
N VAL A 391 6.15 12.84 3.54
CA VAL A 391 6.40 13.02 2.11
C VAL A 391 5.34 13.90 1.46
N SER A 392 5.77 14.89 0.69
CA SER A 392 4.90 15.73 -0.12
C SER A 392 4.65 15.07 -1.49
N PRO A 393 3.41 15.06 -2.00
CA PRO A 393 3.12 14.70 -3.38
C PRO A 393 3.21 15.89 -4.36
N ARG A 394 3.65 17.07 -3.88
CA ARG A 394 3.88 18.29 -4.66
C ARG A 394 5.35 18.52 -4.88
#